data_AF-A0A942HL29-F1
#
_entry.id   AF-A0A942HL29-F1
#
_cell.length_a   1.000
_cell.length_b   1.000
_cell.length_c   1.000
_cell.angle_alpha   90.00
_cell.angle_beta   90.00
_cell.angle_gamma   90.00
#
_symmetry.space_group_name_H-M   'P 1'
#
loop_
_entity.id
_entity.type
_entity.pdbx_description
1 polymer ?
#
loop_
_entity_poly.entity_id
_entity_poly.type
_entity_poly.pdbx_seq_one_letter_code
_entity_poly.pdbx_strand_id
1 'polypeptide(L)' 'MTALLLDASVLLAAFDPADDHHQPARALLEDDETTLATLDLARYEVVNVAVRAWRAPTPHRRCSP' A
#
# COMPACT_ATOMS: atom_id res chain seq x y z
N MET A 1 -1.32 -7.53 23.97
CA MET A 1 -0.35 -6.89 23.06
C MET A 1 0.27 -7.93 22.15
N THR A 2 -0.14 -7.89 20.90
CA THR A 2 0.46 -8.69 19.81
C THR A 2 1.33 -7.74 18.98
N ALA A 3 2.45 -8.24 18.46
CA ALA A 3 3.30 -7.47 17.55
C ALA A 3 3.18 -8.05 16.14
N LEU A 4 2.88 -7.21 15.16
CA LEU A 4 2.82 -7.59 13.74
C LEU A 4 3.92 -6.88 12.97
N LEU A 5 4.62 -7.64 12.13
CA LEU A 5 5.54 -7.10 11.14
C LEU A 5 4.78 -6.94 9.81
N LEU A 6 4.58 -5.70 9.39
CA LEU A 6 3.86 -5.36 8.16
C LEU A 6 4.79 -5.39 6.96
N ASP A 7 4.36 -6.14 5.95
CA ASP A 7 4.95 -6.16 4.62
C ASP A 7 4.45 -4.97 3.77
N ALA A 8 5.15 -4.67 2.68
CA ALA A 8 4.80 -3.60 1.75
C ALA A 8 3.39 -3.75 1.18
N SER A 9 2.94 -4.98 0.91
CA SER A 9 1.61 -5.27 0.37
C SER A 9 0.48 -4.77 1.28
N VAL A 10 0.58 -4.98 2.59
CA VAL A 10 -0.44 -4.52 3.56
C VAL A 10 -0.49 -3.00 3.62
N LEU A 11 0.69 -2.36 3.61
CA LEU A 11 0.78 -0.90 3.59
C LEU A 11 0.15 -0.33 2.31
N LEU A 12 0.43 -0.91 1.14
CA LEU A 12 -0.17 -0.47 -0.13
C LEU A 12 -1.69 -0.62 -0.11
N ALA A 13 -2.21 -1.79 0.27
CA ALA A 13 -3.64 -2.03 0.35
C ALA A 13 -4.35 -1.04 1.31
N ALA A 14 -3.75 -0.74 2.47
CA ALA A 14 -4.32 0.19 3.43
C ALA A 14 -4.45 1.64 2.88
N PHE A 15 -3.67 2.02 1.87
CA PHE A 15 -3.69 3.37 1.30
C PHE A 15 -4.25 3.44 -0.12
N ASP A 16 -4.60 2.32 -0.75
CA ASP A 16 -5.28 2.27 -2.05
C ASP A 16 -6.77 1.89 -1.89
N PRO A 17 -7.73 2.84 -2.02
CA PRO A 17 -9.15 2.54 -1.89
C PRO A 17 -9.70 1.59 -2.97
N ALA A 18 -8.96 1.37 -4.05
CA ALA A 18 -9.34 0.45 -5.12
C ALA A 18 -8.83 -0.98 -4.89
N ASP A 19 -8.02 -1.22 -3.84
CA ASP A 19 -7.54 -2.56 -3.49
C ASP A 19 -8.64 -3.37 -2.78
N ASP A 20 -8.82 -4.62 -3.17
CA ASP A 20 -9.81 -5.54 -2.58
C ASP A 20 -9.58 -5.75 -1.06
N HIS A 21 -8.35 -5.56 -0.58
CA HIS A 21 -7.96 -5.72 0.82
C HIS A 21 -7.89 -4.39 1.57
N HIS A 22 -8.40 -3.30 0.99
CA HIS A 22 -8.30 -1.98 1.60
C HIS A 22 -8.87 -1.93 3.02
N GLN A 23 -10.08 -2.44 3.22
CA GLN A 23 -10.77 -2.39 4.51
C GLN A 23 -10.07 -3.25 5.58
N PRO A 24 -9.73 -4.54 5.32
CA PRO A 24 -8.94 -5.32 6.27
C PRO A 24 -7.58 -4.71 6.61
N ALA A 25 -6.86 -4.18 5.61
CA ALA A 25 -5.55 -3.58 5.82
C ALA A 25 -5.65 -2.28 6.63
N ARG A 26 -6.69 -1.47 6.41
CA ARG A 26 -7.02 -0.30 7.23
C ARG A 26 -7.28 -0.65 8.68
N ALA A 27 -8.11 -1.66 8.92
CA ALA A 27 -8.45 -2.10 10.27
C ALA A 27 -7.21 -2.52 11.09
N LEU A 28 -6.20 -3.13 10.45
CA LEU A 28 -4.94 -3.45 11.10
C LEU A 28 -4.13 -2.22 11.54
N LEU A 29 -4.24 -1.09 10.83
CA LEU A 29 -3.53 0.15 11.18
C LEU A 29 -4.23 0.94 12.28
N GLU A 30 -5.53 0.68 12.50
CA GLU A 30 -6.38 1.38 13.46
C GLU A 30 -6.55 0.58 14.77
N ASP A 31 -5.95 -0.62 14.86
CA ASP A 31 -5.99 -1.46 16.06
C ASP A 31 -4.98 -1.00 17.12
N ASP A 32 -5.48 -0.31 18.15
CA ASP A 32 -4.71 0.20 19.27
C ASP A 32 -4.10 -0.91 20.18
N GLU A 33 -4.58 -2.15 20.09
CA GLU A 33 -4.07 -3.27 20.90
C GLU A 33 -2.87 -3.97 20.25
N THR A 34 -2.53 -3.59 19.01
CA THR A 34 -1.48 -4.19 18.21
C THR A 34 -0.30 -3.24 18.02
N THR A 35 0.90 -3.73 18.32
CA THR A 35 2.14 -3.02 17.98
C THR A 35 2.53 -3.34 16.54
N LEU A 36 2.66 -2.31 15.70
CA LEU A 36 3.01 -2.45 14.30
C LEU A 36 4.49 -2.11 14.08
N ALA A 37 5.21 -3.00 13.41
CA ALA A 37 6.56 -2.78 12.93
C ALA A 37 6.60 -2.96 11.41
N THR A 38 7.60 -2.36 10.74
CA THR A 38 7.86 -2.60 9.32
C THR A 38 9.36 -2.51 9.05
N LEU A 39 9.81 -3.14 7.96
CA LEU A 39 11.20 -3.06 7.54
C LEU A 39 11.44 -1.83 6.66
N ASP A 40 12.64 -1.27 6.72
CA ASP A 40 13.05 -0.20 5.81
C ASP A 40 12.91 -0.63 4.34
N LEU A 41 13.16 -1.90 4.04
CA LEU A 41 12.97 -2.47 2.70
C LEU A 41 11.51 -2.35 2.25
N ALA A 42 10.56 -2.75 3.10
CA ALA A 42 9.13 -2.64 2.81
C ALA A 42 8.74 -1.18 2.57
N ARG A 43 9.31 -0.23 3.33
CA ARG A 43 9.11 1.22 3.09
C ARG A 43 9.58 1.63 1.69
N TYR A 44 10.75 1.19 1.23
CA TYR A 44 11.24 1.51 -0.11
C TYR A 44 10.36 0.91 -1.21
N GLU A 45 9.90 -0.33 -1.02
CA GLU A 45 8.99 -1.00 -1.95
C GLU A 45 7.65 -0.27 -2.07
N VAL A 46 7.03 0.10 -0.94
CA VAL A 46 5.79 0.91 -0.92
C VAL A 46 5.97 2.19 -1.71
N VAL A 47 7.05 2.96 -1.46
CA VAL A 47 7.31 4.21 -2.17
C VAL A 47 7.47 3.97 -3.67
N ASN A 48 8.23 2.95 -4.06
CA ASN A 48 8.46 2.63 -5.47
C ASN A 48 7.17 2.22 -6.20
N VAL A 49 6.33 1.40 -5.57
CA VAL A 49 5.06 0.96 -6.15
C VAL A 49 4.06 2.11 -6.20
N ALA A 50 3.86 2.81 -5.09
CA ALA A 50 2.94 3.95 -5.01
C ALA A 50 3.29 5.04 -6.03
N VAL A 51 4.57 5.40 -6.17
CA VAL A 51 5.00 6.40 -7.15
C VAL A 51 4.71 5.94 -8.58
N ARG A 52 4.93 4.66 -8.91
CA ARG A 52 4.68 4.14 -10.27
C ARG A 52 3.19 4.01 -10.58
N ALA A 53 2.41 3.47 -9.64
CA ALA A 53 0.99 3.20 -9.82
C ALA A 53 0.15 4.47 -9.76
N TRP A 54 0.39 5.33 -8.77
CA TRP A 54 -0.46 6.51 -8.52
C TRP A 54 -0.02 7.76 -9.27
N ARG A 55 1.21 7.81 -9.81
CA ARG A 55 1.64 8.87 -10.75
C ARG A 55 1.56 8.46 -12.22
N ALA A 56 0.86 7.37 -12.55
CA ALA A 56 0.67 7.02 -13.95
C ALA A 56 0.09 8.24 -14.70
N PRO A 57 0.80 8.79 -15.71
CA PRO A 57 0.26 9.87 -16.52
C PRO A 57 -1.00 9.34 -17.19
N THR A 58 -2.04 10.20 -17.27
CA THR A 58 -3.28 9.92 -17.99
C THR A 58 -2.93 9.20 -19.30
N PRO A 59 -3.55 8.04 -19.62
CA PRO A 59 -3.18 7.28 -20.80
C PRO A 59 -3.36 8.19 -22.02
N HIS A 60 -2.24 8.65 -22.58
CA HIS A 60 -2.24 9.30 -23.88
C HIS A 60 -2.73 8.21 -24.84
N ARG A 61 -3.95 8.40 -25.35
CA ARG A 61 -4.49 7.55 -26.41
C ARG A 61 -3.40 7.44 -27.46
N ARG A 62 -2.87 6.23 -27.66
CA ARG A 62 -2.03 5.96 -28.82
C ARG A 62 -2.86 6.38 -30.02
N CYS A 63 -2.39 7.34 -30.80
CA CYS A 63 -2.93 7.54 -32.13
C CYS A 63 -2.76 6.21 -32.86
N SER A 64 -3.87 5.57 -33.20
CA SER A 64 -3.86 4.42 -34.12
C SER A 64 -3.21 4.87 -35.44
N PRO A 65 -2.46 3.96 -36.09
CA PRO A 65 -1.92 4.22 -37.43
C PRO A 65 -3.02 4.47 -38.46
#